data_AF-A0A2N2EA64-F1
#
_entry.id   AF-A0A2N2EA64-F1
#
_cell.length_a   1.000
_cell.length_b   1.000
_cell.length_c   1.000
_cell.angle_alpha   90.00
_cell.angle_beta   90.00
_cell.angle_gamma   90.00
#
_symmetry.space_group_name_H-M   'P 1'
#
loop_
_entity.id
_entity.type
_entity.pdbx_description
1 polymer ?
#
loop_
_entity_poly.entity_id
_entity_poly.type
_entity_poly.pdbx_seq_one_letter_code
_entity_poly.pdbx_strand_id
1 'polypeptide(L)' 'MRNTEQRINIIIGQLEGIKRMLNQKNKTCFDSVVQLKAVKSSVSSLMDKILEEEFDVCFDKQCPASKDNLKKIVSEFLKK' A
#
# COMPACT_ATOMS: atom_id res chain seq x y z
N MET A 1 -7.45 -11.62 11.87
CA MET A 1 -6.58 -10.96 10.86
C MET A 1 -7.21 -9.60 10.53
N ARG A 2 -6.41 -8.54 10.31
CA ARG A 2 -6.96 -7.21 9.97
C ARG A 2 -7.47 -7.18 8.52
N ASN A 3 -8.63 -6.58 8.28
CA ASN A 3 -9.17 -6.39 6.93
C ASN A 3 -8.46 -5.22 6.19
N THR A 4 -8.75 -5.06 4.90
CA THR A 4 -8.11 -4.07 4.02
C THR A 4 -8.36 -2.63 4.52
N GLU A 5 -9.60 -2.31 4.93
CA GLU A 5 -9.96 -1.01 5.49
C GLU A 5 -9.18 -0.69 6.78
N GLN A 6 -9.08 -1.64 7.70
CA GLN A 6 -8.31 -1.51 8.94
C GLN A 6 -6.82 -1.24 8.66
N ARG A 7 -6.25 -1.88 7.64
CA ARG A 7 -4.86 -1.64 7.23
C ARG A 7 -4.66 -0.24 6.67
N ILE A 8 -5.59 0.23 5.83
CA ILE A 8 -5.59 1.60 5.31
C ILE A 8 -5.66 2.63 6.44
N ASN A 9 -6.58 2.46 7.38
CA ASN A 9 -6.74 3.36 8.52
C ASN A 9 -5.47 3.43 9.39
N ILE A 10 -4.76 2.31 9.55
CA ILE A 10 -3.46 2.29 10.25
C ILE A 10 -2.41 3.11 9.48
N ILE A 11 -2.30 2.92 8.16
CA ILE A 11 -1.34 3.66 7.32
C ILE A 11 -1.64 5.16 7.37
N ILE A 12 -2.91 5.56 7.33
CA ILE A 12 -3.34 6.96 7.50
C ILE A 12 -2.86 7.49 8.86
N GLY A 13 -3.08 6.74 9.94
CA GLY A 13 -2.60 7.11 11.28
C GLY A 13 -1.08 7.28 11.37
N GLN A 14 -0.32 6.42 10.69
CA GLN A 14 1.14 6.53 10.60
C GLN A 14 1.57 7.81 9.85
N LEU A 15 0.95 8.10 8.71
CA LEU A 15 1.20 9.33 7.93
C LEU A 15 0.87 10.59 8.73
N GLU A 16 -0.25 10.59 9.46
CA GLU A 16 -0.62 11.68 10.38
C GLU A 16 0.42 11.85 11.51
N GLY A 17 0.96 10.75 12.03
CA GLY A 17 2.07 10.76 12.99
C GLY A 17 3.31 11.43 12.41
N ILE A 18 3.73 11.04 11.22
CA ILE A 18 4.87 11.64 10.51
C ILE A 18 4.63 13.13 10.27
N LYS A 19 3.44 13.53 9.83
CA LYS A 19 3.07 14.94 9.64
C LYS A 19 3.29 15.75 10.92
N ARG A 20 2.87 15.22 12.08
CA ARG A 20 3.11 15.87 13.38
C ARG A 20 4.61 15.93 13.72
N MET A 21 5.35 14.84 13.53
CA MET A 21 6.81 14.81 13.75
C MET A 21 7.50 15.86 12.90
N LEU A 22 7.05 16.06 11.65
CA LEU A 22 7.61 17.03 10.72
C LEU A 22 7.38 18.50 11.14
N ASN A 23 6.47 18.78 12.06
CA ASN A 23 6.20 20.14 12.55
C ASN A 23 6.84 20.43 13.93
N GLN A 24 7.48 19.45 14.56
CA GLN A 24 8.12 19.62 15.86
C GLN A 24 9.49 20.32 15.74
N LYS A 25 9.83 21.16 16.72
CA LYS A 25 11.10 21.92 16.77
C LYS A 25 12.32 21.05 17.14
N ASN A 26 12.11 19.95 17.85
CA ASN A 26 13.18 19.08 18.38
C ASN A 26 13.20 17.74 17.64
N LYS A 27 13.38 17.77 16.31
CA LYS A 27 13.48 16.54 15.52
C LYS A 27 14.84 15.90 15.66
N THR A 28 14.85 14.62 15.93
CA THR A 28 15.87 13.70 15.44
C THR A 28 15.71 13.58 13.91
N CYS A 29 16.71 14.01 13.14
CA CYS A 29 16.66 13.98 11.66
C CYS A 29 16.38 12.59 11.08
N PHE A 30 16.69 11.54 11.86
CA PHE A 30 16.59 10.16 11.43
C PHE A 30 15.22 9.53 11.66
N ASP A 31 14.49 9.91 12.72
CA ASP A 31 13.29 9.18 13.13
C ASP A 31 12.15 9.34 12.12
N SER A 32 11.99 10.51 11.52
CA SER A 32 11.01 10.70 10.44
C SER A 32 11.31 9.82 9.22
N VAL A 33 12.59 9.56 8.93
CA VAL A 33 13.00 8.68 7.82
C VAL A 33 12.68 7.23 8.15
N VAL A 34 12.91 6.80 9.40
CA VAL A 34 12.54 5.45 9.87
C VAL A 34 11.03 5.25 9.78
N GLN A 35 10.23 6.23 10.22
CA GLN A 35 8.77 6.14 10.13
C GLN A 35 8.27 6.12 8.69
N LEU A 36 8.87 6.93 7.80
CA LEU A 36 8.56 6.87 6.37
C LEU A 36 8.90 5.51 5.74
N LYS A 37 10.01 4.88 6.15
CA LYS A 37 10.33 3.49 5.72
C LYS A 37 9.28 2.49 6.22
N ALA A 38 8.80 2.64 7.44
CA ALA A 38 7.74 1.78 7.98
C ALA A 38 6.42 1.94 7.21
N VAL A 39 6.04 3.16 6.84
CA VAL A 39 4.88 3.43 5.98
C VAL A 39 5.07 2.80 4.60
N LYS A 40 6.24 2.99 3.97
CA LYS A 40 6.56 2.36 2.68
C LYS A 40 6.36 0.85 2.72
N SER A 41 6.91 0.19 3.74
CA SER A 41 6.76 -1.26 3.93
C SER A 41 5.29 -1.67 4.13
N SER A 42 4.51 -0.86 4.87
CA SER A 42 3.09 -1.13 5.14
C SER A 42 2.26 -1.01 3.87
N VAL A 43 2.54 -0.01 3.03
CA VAL A 43 1.90 0.18 1.72
C VAL A 43 2.26 -0.94 0.77
N SER A 44 3.52 -1.37 0.70
CA SER A 44 3.92 -2.52 -0.13
C SER A 44 3.17 -3.80 0.27
N SER A 45 3.09 -4.10 1.56
CA SER A 45 2.34 -5.27 2.03
C SER A 45 0.82 -5.17 1.76
N LEU A 46 0.25 -3.96 1.81
CA LEU A 46 -1.15 -3.74 1.44
C LEU A 46 -1.36 -3.97 -0.06
N MET A 47 -0.45 -3.48 -0.90
CA MET A 47 -0.49 -3.65 -2.34
C MET A 47 -0.44 -5.13 -2.73
N ASP A 48 0.47 -5.91 -2.15
CA ASP A 48 0.59 -7.35 -2.42
C ASP A 48 -0.73 -8.08 -2.13
N LYS A 49 -1.38 -7.74 -1.01
CA LYS A 49 -2.65 -8.35 -0.60
C LYS A 49 -3.82 -7.97 -1.52
N ILE A 50 -3.91 -6.70 -1.92
CA ILE A 50 -4.97 -6.26 -2.85
C ILE A 50 -4.75 -6.90 -4.23
N LEU A 51 -3.50 -7.01 -4.67
CA LEU A 51 -3.15 -7.63 -5.93
C LEU A 51 -3.52 -9.12 -5.98
N GLU A 52 -3.30 -9.86 -4.89
CA GLU A 52 -3.77 -11.23 -4.73
C GLU A 52 -5.31 -11.31 -4.86
N GLU A 53 -6.03 -10.46 -4.12
CA GLU A 53 -7.50 -10.40 -4.17
C GLU A 53 -8.03 -10.05 -5.58
N GLU A 54 -7.40 -9.09 -6.27
CA GLU A 54 -7.78 -8.69 -7.63
C GLU A 54 -7.44 -9.78 -8.66
N PHE A 55 -6.35 -10.52 -8.47
CA PHE A 55 -6.02 -11.64 -9.34
C PHE A 55 -7.02 -12.79 -9.19
N ASP A 56 -7.37 -13.18 -7.96
CA ASP A 56 -8.37 -14.22 -7.72
C ASP A 56 -9.70 -13.88 -8.40
N VAL A 57 -10.17 -12.64 -8.24
CA VAL A 57 -11.41 -12.17 -8.89
C VAL A 57 -11.29 -12.18 -10.42
N CYS A 58 -10.15 -11.80 -10.98
CA CYS A 58 -9.93 -11.78 -12.43
C CYS A 58 -9.83 -13.18 -13.04
N PHE A 59 -9.26 -14.15 -12.31
CA PHE A 59 -9.08 -15.54 -12.77
C PHE A 59 -10.35 -16.38 -12.61
N ASP A 60 -11.09 -16.24 -11.50
CA ASP A 60 -12.28 -17.04 -11.23
C ASP A 60 -13.46 -16.73 -12.17
N LYS A 61 -13.53 -15.51 -12.73
CA LYS A 61 -14.70 -15.06 -13.48
C LYS A 61 -14.70 -15.33 -14.99
N GLN A 62 -13.73 -16.03 -15.58
CA GLN A 62 -13.62 -16.23 -17.06
C GLN A 62 -14.02 -14.97 -17.88
N CYS A 63 -13.64 -13.78 -17.41
CA CYS A 63 -14.22 -12.55 -17.95
C CYS A 63 -13.38 -12.07 -19.15
N PRO A 64 -13.93 -11.83 -20.35
CA PRO A 64 -13.15 -11.31 -21.47
C PRO A 64 -12.53 -9.92 -21.19
N ALA A 65 -13.16 -9.14 -20.31
CA ALA A 65 -12.64 -7.87 -19.79
C ALA A 65 -11.48 -8.05 -18.79
N SER A 66 -11.25 -9.28 -18.28
CA SER A 66 -10.15 -9.57 -17.36
C SER A 66 -8.79 -9.46 -18.04
N LYS A 67 -8.68 -9.75 -19.35
CA LYS A 67 -7.39 -9.76 -20.04
C LYS A 67 -6.73 -8.39 -20.09
N ASP A 68 -7.51 -7.32 -20.30
CA ASP A 68 -6.98 -5.95 -20.31
C ASP A 68 -6.77 -5.40 -18.90
N ASN A 69 -7.58 -5.81 -17.92
CA ASN A 69 -7.35 -5.48 -16.51
C ASN A 69 -6.09 -6.18 -15.96
N LEU A 70 -5.88 -7.46 -16.28
CA LEU A 70 -4.65 -8.21 -15.98
C LEU A 70 -3.43 -7.55 -16.60
N LYS A 71 -3.50 -7.14 -17.87
CA LYS A 71 -2.41 -6.39 -18.51
C LYS A 71 -2.10 -5.10 -17.77
N LYS A 72 -3.10 -4.35 -17.32
CA LYS A 72 -2.91 -3.12 -16.53
C LYS A 72 -2.22 -3.42 -15.20
N ILE A 73 -2.74 -4.38 -14.42
CA ILE A 73 -2.16 -4.80 -13.13
C ILE A 73 -0.70 -5.23 -13.31
N VAL A 74 -0.43 -6.10 -14.28
CA VAL A 74 0.92 -6.58 -14.58
C VAL A 74 1.83 -5.42 -15.04
N SER A 75 1.34 -4.49 -15.85
CA SER A 75 2.13 -3.34 -16.30
C SER A 75 2.46 -2.34 -15.20
N GLU A 76 1.54 -2.13 -14.25
CA GLU A 76 1.78 -1.29 -13.06
C GLU A 76 2.86 -1.94 -12.17
N PHE A 77 2.82 -3.27 -12.01
CA PHE A 77 3.77 -4.00 -11.17
C PHE A 77 5.16 -4.18 -11.79
N LEU A 78 5.24 -4.40 -13.11
CA LEU A 78 6.51 -4.61 -13.83
C LEU A 78 7.27 -3.31 -14.12
N LYS A 79 6.65 -2.13 -13.95
CA LYS A 79 7.29 -0.80 -14.09
C LYS A 79 8.31 -0.47 -12.98
N LYS A 80 8.84 -1.47 -12.31
CA LYS A 80 9.79 -1.35 -11.20
C LYS A 80 11.04 -0.58 -11.59
#